data_AF-G3MTX6-F1
#
_entry.id   AF-G3MTX6-F1
#
_cell.length_a   1.000
_cell.length_b   1.000
_cell.length_c   1.000
_cell.angle_alpha   90.00
_cell.angle_beta   90.00
_cell.angle_gamma   90.00
#
_symmetry.space_group_name_H-M   'P 1'
#
loop_
_entity.id
_entity.type
_entity.pdbx_description
1 polymer ?
#
loop_
_entity_poly.entity_id
_entity_poly.type
_entity_poly.pdbx_seq_one_letter_code
_entity_poly.pdbx_strand_id
1 'polypeptide(L)'
;MVCPSSVALSVLFTILVANSLRCEATSVVTCMLCTVVSESLEREMTPTATVNSMFKKCDKMGLMEPVCVQFVSENVKEMFQRVRQGIPSTSVCQALRFCDLQ
;
A
#
# COMPACT_ATOMS: atom_id res chain seq x y z
N MET A 1 11.00 5.28 10.05
CA MET A 1 12.20 5.42 9.20
C MET A 1 11.79 6.07 7.90
N VAL A 2 12.17 7.33 7.74
CA VAL A 2 11.94 8.14 6.54
C VAL A 2 13.03 7.73 5.54
N CYS A 3 12.67 7.38 4.30
CA CYS A 3 13.67 7.10 3.27
C CYS A 3 14.50 8.38 3.05
N PRO A 4 15.82 8.37 3.24
CA PRO A 4 16.66 9.54 3.03
C PRO A 4 16.81 9.80 1.52
N SER A 5 15.78 10.39 0.92
CA SER A 5 15.89 11.05 -0.37
C SER A 5 16.37 12.47 -0.12
N SER A 6 17.69 12.70 -0.18
CA SER A 6 18.38 13.96 -0.58
C SER A 6 19.70 14.17 0.18
N VAL A 7 20.80 13.68 -0.39
CA VAL A 7 22.16 14.30 -0.45
C VAL A 7 23.00 13.35 -1.34
N ALA A 8 22.92 13.43 -2.66
CA ALA A 8 23.63 14.40 -3.51
C ALA A 8 25.13 14.51 -3.16
N LEU A 9 25.98 14.17 -4.13
CA LEU A 9 27.41 14.48 -4.25
C LEU A 9 28.39 13.65 -3.38
N SER A 10 28.67 12.43 -3.81
CA SER A 10 30.06 11.95 -3.85
C SER A 10 30.27 11.22 -5.17
N VAL A 11 30.76 12.03 -6.10
CA VAL A 11 31.14 11.71 -7.46
C VAL A 11 32.25 10.63 -7.43
N LEU A 12 32.23 9.72 -8.42
CA LEU A 12 33.36 8.92 -8.92
C LEU A 12 33.60 7.45 -8.52
N PHE A 13 32.89 6.81 -7.59
CA PHE A 13 33.15 5.38 -7.33
C PHE A 13 31.89 4.52 -7.38
N THR A 14 31.97 3.39 -8.09
CA THR A 14 30.97 2.31 -8.18
C THR A 14 29.66 2.61 -8.94
N ILE A 15 29.81 2.79 -10.25
CA ILE A 15 28.84 2.29 -11.22
C ILE A 15 28.74 0.77 -10.99
N LEU A 16 27.63 0.28 -10.41
CA LEU A 16 26.96 -1.03 -10.70
C LEU A 16 26.12 -1.61 -9.54
N VAL A 17 26.21 -1.14 -8.30
CA VAL A 17 25.49 -1.81 -7.18
C VAL A 17 24.26 -1.03 -6.66
N ALA A 18 24.07 0.23 -7.04
CA ALA A 18 23.03 1.07 -6.43
C ALA A 18 21.59 0.83 -6.92
N ASN A 19 21.35 0.07 -8.00
CA ASN A 19 20.01 -0.03 -8.57
C ASN A 19 19.07 -1.05 -7.89
N SER A 20 19.57 -1.87 -6.96
CA SER A 20 18.78 -2.98 -6.39
C SER A 20 18.43 -2.85 -4.91
N LEU A 21 18.96 -1.85 -4.18
CA LEU A 21 18.46 -1.53 -2.83
C LEU A 21 17.21 -0.62 -2.91
N ARG A 22 16.26 -0.93 -3.79
CA ARG A 22 14.93 -0.35 -3.70
C ARG A 22 14.27 -0.99 -2.49
N CYS A 23 14.01 -0.19 -1.45
CA CYS A 23 13.34 -0.56 -0.19
C CYS A 23 12.30 -1.69 -0.34
N GLU A 24 12.74 -2.93 -0.19
CA GLU A 24 11.86 -4.10 -0.12
C GLU A 24 10.91 -4.00 1.09
N ALA A 25 11.37 -3.35 2.16
CA ALA A 25 10.57 -3.13 3.37
C ALA A 25 9.29 -2.32 3.11
N THR A 26 9.30 -1.36 2.17
CA THR A 26 8.10 -0.61 1.84
C THR A 26 7.06 -1.54 1.20
N SER A 27 7.48 -2.45 0.32
CA SER A 27 6.61 -3.44 -0.32
C SER A 27 5.90 -4.31 0.73
N VAL A 28 6.61 -4.80 1.75
CA VAL A 28 6.02 -5.66 2.79
C VAL A 28 4.92 -4.94 3.58
N VAL A 29 5.19 -3.71 4.06
CA VAL A 29 4.21 -2.96 4.85
C VAL A 29 3.03 -2.53 3.98
N THR A 30 3.27 -2.04 2.75
CA THR A 30 2.16 -1.66 1.85
C THR A 30 1.33 -2.85 1.42
N CYS A 31 1.95 -4.01 1.19
CA CYS A 31 1.26 -5.25 0.87
C CYS A 31 0.35 -5.67 2.03
N MET A 32 0.88 -5.65 3.26
CA MET A 32 0.12 -5.96 4.47
C MET A 32 -1.07 -5.01 4.64
N LEU A 33 -0.84 -3.69 4.57
CA LEU A 33 -1.91 -2.69 4.69
C LEU A 33 -2.96 -2.84 3.61
N CYS A 34 -2.54 -3.02 2.36
CA CYS A 34 -3.44 -3.24 1.25
C CYS A 34 -4.28 -4.50 1.46
N THR A 35 -3.68 -5.61 1.85
CA THR A 35 -4.37 -6.89 2.06
C THR A 35 -5.40 -6.78 3.17
N VAL A 36 -5.04 -6.12 4.28
CA VAL A 36 -5.96 -5.94 5.41
C VAL A 36 -7.15 -5.06 5.00
N VAL A 37 -6.92 -3.95 4.30
CA VAL A 37 -8.01 -3.03 3.95
C VAL A 37 -8.80 -3.50 2.72
N SER A 38 -8.21 -4.31 1.84
CA SER A 38 -8.90 -4.85 0.66
C SER A 38 -10.01 -5.82 1.02
N GLU A 39 -9.92 -6.56 2.13
CA GLU A 39 -11.03 -7.45 2.53
C GLU A 39 -12.33 -6.67 2.85
N SER A 40 -12.26 -5.35 3.08
CA SER A 40 -13.47 -4.52 3.21
C SER A 40 -14.20 -4.33 1.89
N LEU A 41 -13.52 -4.46 0.74
CA LEU A 41 -14.11 -4.31 -0.59
C LEU A 41 -15.11 -5.43 -0.92
N GLU A 42 -14.97 -6.61 -0.32
CA GLU A 42 -15.90 -7.74 -0.57
C GLU A 42 -17.03 -7.79 0.45
N ARG A 43 -16.79 -7.31 1.67
CA ARG A 43 -17.77 -7.40 2.76
C ARG A 43 -18.85 -6.34 2.66
N GLU A 44 -18.50 -5.16 2.17
CA GLU A 44 -19.37 -3.99 2.23
C GLU A 44 -20.02 -3.70 0.88
N MET A 45 -21.35 -3.51 0.88
CA MET A 45 -22.13 -3.33 -0.35
C MET A 45 -22.06 -1.91 -0.92
N THR A 46 -21.62 -0.93 -0.12
CA THR A 46 -21.58 0.48 -0.53
C THR A 46 -20.17 1.06 -0.37
N PRO A 47 -19.79 2.04 -1.21
CA PRO A 47 -18.50 2.71 -1.09
C PRO A 47 -18.29 3.33 0.30
N THR A 48 -19.32 3.99 0.85
CA THR A 48 -19.23 4.63 2.17
C THR A 48 -19.01 3.62 3.30
N ALA A 49 -19.74 2.50 3.29
CA ALA A 49 -19.57 1.45 4.28
C ALA A 49 -18.19 0.78 4.16
N THR A 50 -17.72 0.56 2.93
CA THR A 50 -16.38 0.03 2.65
C THR A 50 -15.29 0.93 3.20
N VAL A 51 -15.33 2.24 2.91
CA VAL A 51 -14.32 3.21 3.39
C VAL A 51 -14.31 3.25 4.91
N ASN A 52 -15.49 3.29 5.55
CA ASN A 52 -15.60 3.25 7.01
C ASN A 52 -15.04 1.94 7.58
N SER A 53 -15.29 0.81 6.91
CA SER A 53 -14.75 -0.51 7.27
C SER A 53 -13.22 -0.54 7.15
N MET A 54 -12.64 0.08 6.12
CA MET A 54 -11.19 0.20 5.96
C MET A 54 -10.55 0.99 7.11
N PHE A 55 -11.09 2.17 7.45
CA PHE A 55 -10.57 2.97 8.56
C PHE A 55 -10.73 2.26 9.91
N LYS A 56 -11.86 1.58 10.16
CA LYS A 56 -12.06 0.75 11.36
C LYS A 56 -11.05 -0.39 11.48
N LYS A 57 -10.47 -0.87 10.37
CA LYS A 57 -9.37 -1.83 10.43
C LYS A 57 -8.05 -1.16 10.82
N CYS A 58 -7.82 0.07 10.36
CA CYS A 58 -6.67 0.86 10.78
C CYS A 58 -6.67 1.13 12.29
N ASP A 59 -7.81 1.45 12.89
CA ASP A 59 -7.94 1.70 14.34
C ASP A 59 -7.45 0.51 15.19
N LYS A 60 -7.58 -0.71 14.65
CA LYS A 60 -7.17 -1.95 15.34
C LYS A 60 -5.66 -2.19 15.29
N MET A 61 -4.90 -1.39 14.53
CA MET A 61 -3.46 -1.56 14.36
C MET A 61 -2.62 -0.82 15.42
N GLY A 62 -3.26 -0.09 16.35
CA GLY A 62 -2.57 0.60 17.45
C GLY A 62 -1.55 1.61 16.94
N LEU A 63 -0.26 1.41 17.22
CA LEU A 63 0.81 2.33 16.79
C LEU A 63 0.93 2.49 15.26
N MET A 64 0.42 1.53 14.49
CA MET A 64 0.40 1.60 13.02
C MET A 64 -0.85 2.25 12.44
N GLU A 65 -1.84 2.62 13.26
CA GLU A 65 -3.07 3.29 12.84
C GLU A 65 -2.79 4.49 11.91
N PRO A 66 -1.97 5.51 12.26
CA PRO A 66 -1.79 6.68 11.40
C PRO A 66 -1.19 6.35 10.03
N VAL A 67 -0.34 5.32 9.96
CA VAL A 67 0.25 4.85 8.70
C VAL A 67 -0.82 4.18 7.84
N CYS A 68 -1.70 3.37 8.44
CA CYS A 68 -2.82 2.75 7.75
C CYS A 68 -3.84 3.79 7.28
N VAL A 69 -4.20 4.76 8.12
CA VAL A 69 -5.13 5.85 7.78
C VAL A 69 -4.61 6.66 6.59
N GLN A 70 -3.32 6.99 6.58
CA GLN A 70 -2.69 7.65 5.45
C GLN A 70 -2.76 6.78 4.19
N PHE A 71 -2.40 5.49 4.31
CA PHE A 71 -2.44 4.54 3.21
C PHE A 71 -3.84 4.42 2.60
N VAL A 72 -4.88 4.27 3.42
CA VAL A 72 -6.27 4.21 2.93
C VAL A 72 -6.63 5.52 2.25
N SER A 73 -6.34 6.67 2.86
CA SER A 73 -6.69 7.98 2.31
C SER A 73 -6.09 8.22 0.92
N GLU A 74 -4.85 7.77 0.71
CA GLU A 74 -4.14 7.92 -0.57
C GLU A 74 -4.61 6.91 -1.62
N ASN A 75 -4.89 5.66 -1.23
CA ASN A 75 -5.03 4.54 -2.17
C ASN A 75 -6.47 4.05 -2.37
N VAL A 76 -7.40 4.42 -1.47
CA VAL A 76 -8.79 3.91 -1.51
C VAL A 76 -9.48 4.16 -2.84
N LYS A 77 -9.26 5.35 -3.44
CA LYS A 77 -9.84 5.69 -4.74
C LYS A 77 -9.35 4.75 -5.83
N GLU A 78 -8.06 4.45 -5.86
CA GLU A 78 -7.50 3.56 -6.87
C GLU A 78 -7.96 2.11 -6.66
N MET A 79 -8.01 1.65 -5.40
CA MET A 79 -8.57 0.34 -5.04
C MET A 79 -10.00 0.15 -5.58
N PHE A 80 -10.87 1.15 -5.37
CA PHE A 80 -12.23 1.11 -5.93
C PHE A 80 -12.26 1.11 -7.45
N GLN A 81 -11.38 1.89 -8.09
CA GLN A 81 -11.31 1.93 -9.55
C GLN A 81 -10.95 0.55 -10.10
N ARG A 82 -9.97 -0.14 -9.51
CA ARG A 82 -9.59 -1.49 -9.91
C ARG A 82 -10.74 -2.49 -9.73
N VAL A 83 -11.42 -2.47 -8.58
CA VAL A 83 -12.57 -3.35 -8.36
C VAL A 83 -13.72 -3.08 -9.34
N ARG A 84 -14.00 -1.81 -9.64
CA ARG A 84 -15.01 -1.44 -10.65
C ARG A 84 -14.63 -1.84 -12.07
N GLN A 85 -13.33 -1.98 -12.36
CA GLN A 85 -12.84 -2.54 -13.63
C GLN A 85 -12.97 -4.07 -13.70
N GLY A 86 -13.53 -4.71 -12.66
CA GLY A 86 -13.70 -6.16 -12.59
C GLY A 86 -12.52 -6.90 -11.98
N ILE A 87 -11.53 -6.18 -11.42
CA ILE A 87 -10.40 -6.82 -10.73
C ILE A 87 -10.91 -7.33 -9.37
N PRO A 88 -10.80 -8.64 -9.06
CA PRO A 88 -11.26 -9.16 -7.78
C PRO A 88 -10.42 -8.59 -6.64
N SER A 89 -11.04 -8.37 -5.50
CA SER A 89 -10.39 -7.71 -4.36
C SER A 89 -9.14 -8.47 -3.89
N THR A 90 -9.14 -9.81 -4.03
CA THR A 90 -8.04 -10.70 -3.68
C THR A 90 -6.78 -10.44 -4.50
N SER A 91 -6.93 -9.89 -5.71
CA SER A 91 -5.83 -9.53 -6.61
C SER A 91 -5.56 -8.03 -6.68
N VAL A 92 -6.36 -7.20 -6.00
CA VAL A 92 -6.26 -5.74 -6.13
C VAL A 92 -4.89 -5.22 -5.70
N CYS A 93 -4.31 -5.80 -4.65
CA CYS A 93 -3.01 -5.39 -4.13
C CYS A 93 -1.85 -5.74 -5.07
N GLN A 94 -1.97 -6.85 -5.81
CA GLN A 94 -1.02 -7.21 -6.86
C GLN A 94 -1.20 -6.31 -8.10
N ALA A 95 -2.45 -6.04 -8.49
CA ALA A 95 -2.76 -5.15 -9.61
C ALA A 95 -2.24 -3.72 -9.38
N LEU A 96 -2.28 -3.25 -8.12
CA LEU A 96 -1.71 -1.98 -7.68
C LEU A 96 -0.22 -2.04 -7.37
N ARG A 97 0.41 -3.22 -7.52
CA ARG A 97 1.84 -3.46 -7.24
C ARG A 97 2.25 -3.14 -5.80
N PHE A 98 1.31 -3.25 -4.86
CA PHE A 98 1.63 -3.22 -3.43
C PHE A 98 2.16 -4.56 -2.94
N CYS A 99 1.78 -5.65 -3.60
CA CYS A 99 2.28 -6.99 -3.36
C CYS A 99 2.92 -7.51 -4.64
N ASP A 100 4.04 -8.22 -4.51
CA ASP A 100 4.64 -8.95 -5.62
C ASP A 100 3.70 -10.08 -6.09
N LEU A 101 3.74 -10.37 -7.40
CA LEU A 101 3.07 -11.54 -7.96
C LEU A 101 3.81 -12.77 -7.43
N GLN A 102 3.16 -13.51 -6.53
CA GLN A 102 3.71 -14.72 -5.95
C GLN A 102 3.45 -15.93 -6.86
#